data_AF-A0A9W7D4I9-F1
#
_entry.id   AF-A0A9W7D4I9-F1
#
_cell.length_a   1.000
_cell.length_b   1.000
_cell.length_c   1.000
_cell.angle_alpha   90.00
_cell.angle_beta   90.00
_cell.angle_gamma   90.00
#
_symmetry.space_group_name_H-M   'P 1'
#
loop_
_entity.id
_entity.type
_entity.pdbx_description
1 polymer ?
#
loop_
_entity_poly.entity_id
_entity_poly.type
_entity_poly.pdbx_seq_one_letter_code
_entity_poly.pdbx_strand_id
1 'polypeptide(L)'
;MKRPFTCRVGATTAGSLSPTRQLRLPNYWTVEIPHQRIFSPDNVLYEGVGIPPTEVVPDMERYPARMNNGGSPTKQQTAAAASSAAFDPCVRKAIDHIMDV
;
A
#
# COMPACT_ATOMS: atom_id res chain seq x y z
N MET A 1 -21.75 -17.51 3.40
CA MET A 1 -21.71 -16.75 2.13
C MET A 1 -20.31 -16.83 1.55
N LYS A 2 -20.16 -17.30 0.30
CA LYS A 2 -18.86 -17.37 -0.38
C LYS A 2 -18.60 -16.02 -1.04
N ARG A 3 -17.47 -15.37 -0.76
CA ARG A 3 -17.08 -14.14 -1.45
C ARG A 3 -16.73 -14.46 -2.92
N PRO A 4 -16.94 -13.53 -3.86
CA PRO A 4 -16.45 -13.69 -5.22
C PRO A 4 -14.92 -13.86 -5.21
N PHE A 5 -14.40 -14.54 -6.22
CA PHE A 5 -12.96 -14.69 -6.39
C PHE A 5 -12.35 -13.31 -6.68
N THR A 6 -11.34 -12.92 -5.90
CA THR A 6 -10.65 -11.63 -6.05
C THR A 6 -9.17 -11.87 -6.27
N CYS A 7 -8.59 -11.12 -7.23
CA CYS A 7 -7.17 -11.10 -7.51
C CYS A 7 -6.63 -9.69 -7.26
N ARG A 8 -5.45 -9.57 -6.65
CA ARG A 8 -4.76 -8.30 -6.38
C ARG A 8 -3.54 -8.17 -7.28
N VAL A 9 -3.52 -7.18 -8.15
CA VAL A 9 -2.40 -6.93 -9.08
C VAL A 9 -1.63 -5.68 -8.63
N GLY A 10 -0.31 -5.75 -8.58
CA GLY A 10 0.55 -4.60 -8.26
C GLY A 10 1.62 -4.94 -7.24
N ALA A 11 1.80 -4.06 -6.25
CA ALA A 11 2.78 -4.20 -5.17
C ALA A 11 2.09 -4.31 -3.79
N THR A 12 2.89 -4.64 -2.77
CA THR A 12 2.44 -4.67 -1.37
C THR A 12 1.91 -3.30 -0.95
N THR A 13 0.72 -3.27 -0.33
CA THR A 13 0.10 -2.00 0.08
C THR A 13 0.83 -1.35 1.27
N ALA A 14 0.50 -0.10 1.59
CA ALA A 14 1.21 0.67 2.63
C ALA A 14 1.05 0.14 4.07
N GLY A 15 0.07 -0.74 4.34
CA GLY A 15 -0.13 -1.31 5.67
C GLY A 15 -0.68 -0.35 6.74
N SER A 16 -1.22 0.81 6.35
CA SER A 16 -1.93 1.73 7.24
C SER A 16 -3.43 1.44 7.19
N LEU A 17 -3.88 0.41 7.91
CA LEU A 17 -5.26 -0.10 7.84
C LEU A 17 -6.09 0.33 9.06
N SER A 18 -5.42 0.51 10.20
CA SER A 18 -6.04 0.80 11.47
C SER A 18 -6.57 2.24 11.52
N PRO A 19 -7.79 2.48 12.02
CA PRO A 19 -8.33 3.83 12.11
C PRO A 19 -7.52 4.63 13.14
N THR A 20 -7.08 5.81 12.74
CA THR A 20 -6.35 6.74 13.60
C THR A 20 -7.30 7.73 14.25
N ARG A 21 -6.95 8.16 15.45
CA ARG A 21 -7.60 9.27 16.15
C ARG A 21 -6.59 10.40 16.29
N GLN A 22 -7.02 11.62 15.94
CA GLN A 22 -6.23 12.82 16.16
C GLN A 22 -6.35 13.26 17.62
N LEU A 23 -5.20 13.50 18.25
CA LEU A 23 -5.10 14.08 19.59
C LEU A 23 -4.27 15.35 19.51
N ARG A 24 -4.85 16.44 20.02
CA ARG A 24 -4.16 17.72 20.11
C ARG A 24 -3.46 17.82 21.45
N LEU A 25 -2.16 18.07 21.41
CA LEU A 25 -1.31 18.22 22.59
C LEU A 25 -1.29 19.69 23.07
N PRO A 26 -0.95 19.95 24.35
CA PRO A 26 -0.89 21.30 24.90
C PRO A 26 0.09 22.24 24.19
N ASN A 27 1.11 21.68 23.53
CA ASN A 27 2.08 22.41 22.71
C ASN A 27 1.60 22.66 21.26
N TYR A 28 0.30 22.52 20.99
CA TYR A 28 -0.33 22.71 19.69
C TYR A 28 0.03 21.68 18.62
N TRP A 29 0.78 20.63 18.95
CA TRP A 29 1.00 19.52 18.02
C TRP A 29 -0.24 18.64 17.91
N THR A 30 -0.43 18.04 16.74
CA THR A 30 -1.46 17.02 16.51
C THR A 30 -0.76 15.70 16.25
N VAL A 31 -1.10 14.68 17.04
CA VAL A 31 -0.62 13.32 16.84
C VAL A 31 -1.76 12.43 16.35
N GLU A 32 -1.48 11.57 15.38
CA GLU A 32 -2.41 10.56 14.89
C GLU A 32 -2.06 9.21 15.52
N ILE A 33 -2.98 8.66 16.31
CA ILE A 33 -2.75 7.41 17.05
C ILE A 33 -3.76 6.34 16.59
N PRO A 34 -3.31 5.16 16.14
CA PRO A 34 -4.20 4.02 15.90
C PRO A 34 -4.90 3.61 17.18
N HIS A 35 -6.23 3.56 17.18
CA HIS A 35 -7.01 3.23 18.38
C HIS A 35 -7.72 1.87 18.31
N GLN A 36 -7.68 1.21 17.16
CA GLN A 36 -8.24 -0.11 16.94
C GLN A 36 -7.31 -0.91 16.03
N ARG A 37 -7.17 -2.22 16.27
CA ARG A 37 -6.45 -3.13 15.38
C ARG A 37 -7.44 -3.84 14.46
N ILE A 38 -7.12 -3.90 13.17
CA ILE A 38 -7.91 -4.61 12.18
C ILE A 38 -7.17 -5.89 11.77
N PHE A 39 -7.87 -7.02 11.87
CA PHE A 39 -7.39 -8.32 11.43
C PHE A 39 -8.15 -8.75 10.18
N SER A 40 -7.45 -9.48 9.31
CA SER A 40 -8.07 -10.15 8.18
C SER A 40 -8.95 -11.34 8.64
N PRO A 41 -9.79 -11.90 7.75
CA PRO A 41 -10.60 -13.09 8.07
C PRO A 41 -9.78 -14.29 8.56
N ASP A 42 -8.52 -14.38 8.12
CA ASP A 42 -7.59 -15.45 8.51
C ASP A 42 -6.81 -15.11 9.79
N ASN A 43 -7.24 -14.08 10.53
CA ASN A 43 -6.62 -13.58 11.75
C ASN A 43 -5.18 -13.03 11.56
N VAL A 44 -4.80 -12.67 10.32
CA VAL A 44 -3.51 -12.04 10.01
C VAL A 44 -3.61 -10.53 10.19
N LEU A 45 -2.63 -9.95 10.89
CA LEU A 45 -2.43 -8.50 11.04
C LEU A 45 -1.53 -7.98 9.92
N TYR A 46 -2.06 -7.06 9.12
CA TYR A 46 -1.31 -6.42 8.02
C TYR A 46 -0.88 -4.98 8.33
N GLU A 47 -1.12 -4.50 9.55
CA GLU A 47 -0.69 -3.18 10.00
C GLU A 47 0.85 -3.09 9.98
N GLY A 48 1.39 -2.04 9.36
CA GLY A 48 2.84 -1.80 9.23
C GLY A 48 3.58 -2.70 8.22
N VAL A 49 2.94 -3.73 7.69
CA VAL A 49 3.53 -4.67 6.70
C VAL A 49 2.91 -4.49 5.31
N GLY A 50 1.60 -4.26 5.25
CA GLY A 50 0.87 -4.19 3.98
C GLY A 50 0.25 -5.52 3.55
N ILE A 51 -0.76 -5.43 2.69
CA ILE A 51 -1.40 -6.61 2.09
C ILE A 51 -0.60 -6.98 0.84
N PRO A 52 -0.12 -8.24 0.73
CA PRO A 52 0.63 -8.67 -0.45
C PRO A 52 -0.27 -8.77 -1.69
N PRO A 53 0.29 -8.54 -2.90
CA PRO A 53 -0.42 -8.78 -4.15
C PRO A 53 -0.57 -10.29 -4.40
N THR A 54 -1.58 -10.66 -5.17
CA THR A 54 -1.72 -12.01 -5.75
C THR A 54 -0.82 -12.13 -6.98
N GLU A 55 -0.74 -11.06 -7.76
CA GLU A 55 0.04 -10.95 -8.99
C GLU A 55 1.00 -9.77 -8.89
N VAL A 56 2.29 -10.09 -8.75
CA VAL A 56 3.35 -9.07 -8.61
C VAL A 56 3.62 -8.43 -9.96
N VAL A 57 3.55 -7.11 -10.05
CA VAL A 57 4.00 -6.37 -11.23
C VAL A 57 5.48 -6.03 -11.04
N PRO A 58 6.39 -6.49 -11.94
CA PRO A 58 7.81 -6.15 -11.87
C PRO A 58 8.04 -4.64 -11.78
N ASP A 59 9.11 -4.24 -11.10
CA ASP A 59 9.52 -2.84 -10.91
C ASP A 59 8.59 -1.93 -10.07
N MET A 60 7.43 -2.42 -9.63
CA MET A 60 6.58 -1.72 -8.64
C MET A 60 6.94 -2.03 -7.18
N GLU A 61 7.76 -3.04 -6.92
CA GLU A 61 8.31 -3.34 -5.59
C GLU A 61 9.44 -2.36 -5.21
N ARG A 62 9.18 -1.04 -5.22
CA ARG A 62 10.13 -0.07 -4.70
C ARG A 62 9.70 0.42 -3.32
N TYR A 63 10.49 -0.05 -2.35
CA TYR A 63 10.63 0.35 -0.95
C TYR A 63 9.51 -0.12 0.01
N PRO A 64 9.80 -1.04 0.94
CA PRO A 64 9.19 -0.90 2.26
C PRO A 64 9.64 0.47 2.78
N ALA A 65 8.69 1.31 3.18
CA ALA A 65 8.99 2.55 3.87
C ALA A 65 9.78 2.19 5.13
N ARG A 66 11.12 2.26 5.06
CA ARG A 66 11.97 2.27 6.26
C ARG A 66 11.54 3.50 7.05
N MET A 67 10.78 3.28 8.11
CA MET A 67 10.55 4.29 9.14
C MET A 67 11.87 4.52 9.86
N ASN A 68 12.74 5.37 9.30
CA ASN A 68 13.81 5.99 10.07
C ASN A 68 13.20 7.16 10.83
N ASN A 69 13.07 7.01 12.14
CA ASN A 69 12.77 8.12 13.05
C ASN A 69 13.84 9.21 12.88
N GLY A 70 13.42 10.42 12.50
CA GLY A 70 14.18 11.65 12.78
C GLY A 70 15.18 12.16 11.73
N GLY A 71 14.92 11.98 10.43
CA GLY A 71 15.67 12.68 9.38
C GLY A 71 14.75 13.16 8.26
N SER A 72 14.74 14.48 8.01
CA SER A 72 14.06 15.09 6.86
C SER A 72 14.43 14.37 5.55
N PRO A 73 13.48 13.99 4.69
CA PRO A 73 13.83 13.38 3.41
C PRO A 73 14.34 14.47 2.45
N THR A 74 15.66 14.60 2.37
CA THR A 74 16.32 15.33 1.28
C THR A 74 16.21 14.46 0.02
N LYS A 75 15.63 15.04 -1.04
CA LYS A 75 15.44 14.47 -2.38
C LYS A 75 14.53 13.24 -2.45
N GLN A 76 13.22 13.51 -2.49
CA GLN A 76 12.34 12.75 -3.37
C GLN A 76 12.90 12.84 -4.79
N GLN A 77 13.59 11.81 -5.26
CA GLN A 77 13.64 11.53 -6.69
C GLN A 77 12.22 11.09 -7.07
N THR A 78 11.39 12.08 -7.38
CA THR A 78 10.20 11.89 -8.19
C THR A 78 10.71 11.30 -9.50
N ALA A 79 10.66 9.97 -9.63
CA ALA A 79 10.65 9.36 -10.94
C ALA A 79 9.34 9.83 -11.56
N ALA A 80 9.44 10.94 -12.29
CA ALA A 80 8.37 11.46 -13.11
C ALA A 80 7.77 10.30 -13.89
N ALA A 81 6.44 10.25 -13.93
CA ALA A 81 5.69 9.42 -14.86
C ALA A 81 6.33 9.58 -16.25
N ALA A 82 7.08 8.55 -16.67
CA ALA A 82 7.65 8.50 -17.99
C ALA A 82 6.49 8.26 -18.97
N SER A 83 6.07 9.36 -19.59
CA SER A 83 5.72 9.49 -21.01
C SER A 83 4.73 8.49 -21.62
N SER A 84 3.55 9.02 -21.95
CA SER A 84 2.87 8.90 -23.25
C SER A 84 3.01 7.58 -24.05
N ALA A 85 1.86 6.92 -24.23
CA ALA A 85 1.54 5.82 -25.17
C ALA A 85 1.76 4.36 -24.72
N ALA A 86 2.34 4.10 -23.55
CA ALA A 86 2.37 2.74 -22.98
C ALA A 86 1.20 2.51 -22.00
N PHE A 87 0.47 1.40 -22.15
CA PHE A 87 -0.57 0.97 -21.22
C PHE A 87 0.00 0.84 -19.80
N ASP A 88 -0.78 1.19 -18.76
CA ASP A 88 -0.36 1.01 -17.38
C ASP A 88 0.00 -0.47 -17.10
N PRO A 89 1.17 -0.79 -16.52
CA PRO A 89 1.62 -2.16 -16.31
C PRO A 89 0.68 -3.00 -15.44
N CYS A 90 0.03 -2.41 -14.43
CA CYS A 90 -0.93 -3.10 -13.59
C CYS A 90 -2.21 -3.40 -14.37
N VAL A 91 -2.69 -2.44 -15.17
CA VAL A 91 -3.87 -2.65 -16.00
C VAL A 91 -3.62 -3.73 -17.05
N ARG A 92 -2.45 -3.70 -17.71
CA ARG A 92 -2.06 -4.74 -18.67
C ARG A 92 -2.02 -6.12 -18.01
N LYS A 93 -1.37 -6.23 -16.84
CA LYS A 93 -1.30 -7.50 -16.11
C LYS A 93 -2.66 -8.00 -15.64
N ALA A 94 -3.57 -7.10 -15.27
CA ALA A 94 -4.94 -7.46 -14.92
C ALA A 94 -5.72 -7.98 -16.14
N ILE A 95 -5.54 -7.38 -17.31
CA ILE A 95 -6.15 -7.87 -18.56
C ILE A 95 -5.60 -9.26 -18.88
N ASP A 96 -4.28 -9.44 -18.85
CA ASP A 96 -3.65 -10.73 -19.12
C ASP A 96 -4.21 -11.82 -18.17
N HIS A 97 -4.33 -11.52 -16.87
CA HIS A 97 -4.92 -12.45 -15.87
C HIS A 97 -6.40 -12.77 -16.11
N ILE A 98 -7.18 -11.85 -16.70
CA ILE A 98 -8.60 -12.08 -17.01
C ILE A 98 -8.77 -12.87 -18.31
N MET A 99 -7.88 -12.62 -19.28
CA MET A 99 -7.96 -13.18 -20.63
C MET A 99 -7.24 -14.53 -20.77
N ASP A 100 -6.31 -14.86 -19.88
CA ASP A 100 -5.75 -16.22 -19.73
C ASP A 100 -6.84 -17.19 -19.23
N VAL A 101 -7.51 -17.84 -20.20
CA VAL A 101 -8.32 -19.05 -20.01
C VAL A 101 -7.46 -20.28 -20.29
#